data_AF-A0A539CTT5-F1
#
_entry.id   AF-A0A539CTT5-F1
#
_cell.length_a   1.000
_cell.length_b   1.000
_cell.length_c   1.000
_cell.angle_alpha   90.00
_cell.angle_beta   90.00
_cell.angle_gamma   90.00
#
_symmetry.space_group_name_H-M   'P 1'
#
loop_
_entity.id
_entity.type
_entity.pdbx_description
1 polymer ?
#
loop_
_entity_poly.entity_id
_entity_poly.type
_entity_poly.pdbx_seq_one_letter_code
_entity_poly.pdbx_strand_id
1 'polypeptide(L)'
;MSLKGAKIDGDLNMTGAGFDGLLDAEFLHVGGSLFMRSDGDNKASFQVVNLNASTISGHIFMQGASFGGELSADSLQLSGSLEMRSDSRHITSLKNVILRGAKIGEIFMSGASFHGTLAANALQVGGNLFMRDAQFVRMIDMTFAHVGGNLDLRGATLSELDLACASIAGDSRVGGRNDLNPPSGRSPAH
;
A
#
# COMPACT_ATOMS: atom_id res chain seq x y z
N MET A 1 7.73 13.42 -15.14
CA MET A 1 6.57 13.22 -16.04
C MET A 1 5.37 13.89 -15.40
N SER A 2 4.55 14.64 -16.14
CA SER A 2 3.31 15.21 -15.59
C SER A 2 2.10 14.68 -16.36
N LEU A 3 1.11 14.22 -15.60
CA LEU A 3 -0.24 13.80 -15.98
C LEU A 3 -1.28 14.60 -15.18
N LYS A 4 -0.88 15.76 -14.64
CA LYS A 4 -1.72 16.57 -13.77
C LYS A 4 -3.01 16.96 -14.49
N GLY A 5 -4.16 16.62 -13.90
CA GLY A 5 -5.49 16.87 -14.46
C GLY A 5 -5.82 16.08 -15.73
N ALA A 6 -4.98 15.14 -16.14
CA ALA A 6 -5.25 14.32 -17.32
C ALA A 6 -6.52 13.48 -17.11
N LYS A 7 -7.22 13.22 -18.21
CA LYS A 7 -8.40 12.34 -18.24
C LYS A 7 -8.13 11.18 -19.19
N ILE A 8 -8.30 9.97 -18.69
CA ILE A 8 -8.09 8.73 -19.42
C ILE A 8 -9.36 7.91 -19.25
N ASP A 9 -10.13 7.72 -20.33
CA ASP A 9 -11.43 7.03 -20.23
C ASP A 9 -11.28 5.53 -19.92
N GLY A 10 -10.16 4.93 -20.35
CA GLY A 10 -9.82 3.53 -20.09
C GLY A 10 -8.75 3.37 -19.02
N ASP A 11 -7.89 2.38 -19.21
CA ASP A 11 -6.77 2.09 -18.33
C ASP A 11 -5.55 2.98 -18.59
N LEU A 12 -4.81 3.30 -17.54
CA LEU A 12 -3.47 3.87 -17.63
C LEU A 12 -2.45 2.80 -17.24
N ASN A 13 -1.67 2.33 -18.21
CA ASN A 13 -0.70 1.25 -18.00
C ASN A 13 0.74 1.78 -17.92
N MET A 14 1.36 1.59 -16.76
CA MET A 14 2.78 1.84 -16.44
C MET A 14 3.43 0.59 -15.83
N THR A 15 2.94 -0.60 -16.19
CA THR A 15 3.53 -1.87 -15.73
C THR A 15 5.01 -1.94 -16.14
N GLY A 16 5.89 -2.22 -15.19
CA GLY A 16 7.33 -2.30 -15.41
C GLY A 16 8.02 -0.96 -15.73
N ALA A 17 7.31 0.17 -15.63
CA ALA A 17 7.89 1.47 -15.96
C ALA A 17 8.89 1.96 -14.91
N GLY A 18 9.87 2.76 -15.36
CA GLY A 18 10.87 3.42 -14.52
C GLY A 18 10.76 4.95 -14.60
N PHE A 19 10.62 5.63 -13.48
CA PHE A 19 10.66 7.10 -13.40
C PHE A 19 11.61 7.55 -12.29
N ASP A 20 12.76 8.07 -12.68
CA ASP A 20 13.81 8.56 -11.75
C ASP A 20 13.53 9.96 -11.17
N GLY A 21 12.41 10.57 -11.54
CA GLY A 21 11.98 11.87 -11.04
C GLY A 21 10.52 11.85 -10.59
N LEU A 22 9.94 13.04 -10.42
CA LEU A 22 8.53 13.19 -10.08
C LEU A 22 7.64 12.67 -11.22
N LEU A 23 6.73 11.75 -10.88
CA LEU A 23 5.51 11.47 -11.62
C LEU A 23 4.37 12.29 -10.97
N ASP A 24 4.07 13.44 -11.57
CA ASP A 24 3.02 14.33 -11.09
C ASP A 24 1.69 13.99 -11.76
N ALA A 25 0.82 13.27 -11.05
CA ALA A 25 -0.50 12.84 -11.51
C ALA A 25 -1.60 13.37 -10.57
N GLU A 26 -1.41 14.57 -10.02
CA GLU A 26 -2.43 15.28 -9.23
C GLU A 26 -3.69 15.50 -10.07
N PHE A 27 -4.88 15.34 -9.47
CA PHE A 27 -6.17 15.48 -10.16
C PHE A 27 -6.35 14.55 -11.38
N LEU A 28 -5.56 13.49 -11.49
CA LEU A 28 -5.70 12.50 -12.57
C LEU A 28 -7.07 11.83 -12.50
N HIS A 29 -7.73 11.69 -13.65
CA HIS A 29 -8.94 10.89 -13.80
C HIS A 29 -8.68 9.67 -14.68
N VAL A 30 -8.94 8.47 -14.16
CA VAL A 30 -8.88 7.21 -14.89
C VAL A 30 -10.23 6.50 -14.80
N GLY A 31 -10.88 6.32 -15.94
CA GLY A 31 -12.17 5.60 -16.06
C GLY A 31 -12.02 4.09 -15.87
N GLY A 32 -10.83 3.55 -16.13
CA GLY A 32 -10.45 2.18 -15.80
C GLY A 32 -9.52 2.10 -14.58
N SER A 33 -8.49 1.25 -14.69
CA SER A 33 -7.48 1.00 -13.67
C SER A 33 -6.14 1.68 -14.00
N LEU A 34 -5.38 1.97 -12.95
CA LEU A 34 -3.99 2.43 -13.04
C LEU A 34 -3.05 1.28 -12.71
N PHE A 35 -2.22 0.89 -13.66
CA PHE A 35 -1.22 -0.16 -13.48
C PHE A 35 0.16 0.47 -13.28
N MET A 36 0.77 0.23 -12.14
CA MET A 36 2.13 0.68 -11.75
C MET A 36 2.92 -0.49 -11.13
N ARG A 37 2.54 -1.73 -11.46
CA ARG A 37 3.10 -2.96 -10.88
C ARG A 37 4.32 -3.45 -11.65
N SER A 38 5.11 -4.30 -11.00
CA SER A 38 6.11 -5.13 -11.68
C SER A 38 5.44 -6.31 -12.38
N ASP A 39 6.07 -6.84 -13.44
CA ASP A 39 5.60 -8.05 -14.14
C ASP A 39 6.77 -8.82 -14.78
N GLY A 40 6.82 -10.13 -14.56
CA GLY A 40 7.91 -10.97 -15.06
C GLY A 40 9.27 -10.49 -14.56
N ASP A 41 10.17 -10.15 -15.48
CA ASP A 41 11.48 -9.55 -15.18
C ASP A 41 11.44 -8.01 -15.19
N ASN A 42 10.30 -7.41 -15.52
CA ASN A 42 10.12 -5.96 -15.59
C ASN A 42 9.78 -5.40 -14.22
N LYS A 43 10.79 -4.85 -13.55
CA LYS A 43 10.61 -4.20 -12.25
C LYS A 43 10.18 -2.75 -12.42
N ALA A 44 9.00 -2.40 -11.93
CA ALA A 44 8.56 -1.02 -11.89
C ALA A 44 9.28 -0.24 -10.77
N SER A 45 9.79 0.95 -11.10
CA SER A 45 10.46 1.84 -10.15
C SER A 45 9.99 3.27 -10.33
N PHE A 46 9.67 3.92 -9.22
CA PHE A 46 9.27 5.32 -9.19
C PHE A 46 10.02 6.01 -8.06
N GLN A 47 10.44 7.26 -8.24
CA GLN A 47 10.95 8.05 -7.12
C GLN A 47 9.77 8.66 -6.35
N VAL A 48 9.33 9.85 -6.76
CA VAL A 48 8.19 10.54 -6.13
C VAL A 48 6.98 10.39 -7.02
N VAL A 49 5.84 10.02 -6.44
CA VAL A 49 4.56 9.89 -7.14
C VAL A 49 3.51 10.72 -6.44
N ASN A 50 2.86 11.62 -7.18
CA ASN A 50 1.75 12.42 -6.69
C ASN A 50 0.45 11.98 -7.37
N LEU A 51 -0.49 11.44 -6.60
CA LEU A 51 -1.84 11.04 -6.98
C LEU A 51 -2.90 11.81 -6.16
N ASN A 52 -2.52 12.96 -5.60
CA ASN A 52 -3.39 13.73 -4.74
C ASN A 52 -4.65 14.17 -5.50
N ALA A 53 -5.80 14.06 -4.82
CA ALA A 53 -7.12 14.40 -5.34
C ALA A 53 -7.47 13.73 -6.69
N SER A 54 -6.84 12.61 -7.02
CA SER A 54 -7.13 11.84 -8.23
C SER A 54 -8.38 10.98 -8.06
N THR A 55 -9.01 10.62 -9.17
CA THR A 55 -10.18 9.73 -9.21
C THR A 55 -9.91 8.57 -10.15
N ILE A 56 -9.91 7.35 -9.62
CA ILE A 56 -9.70 6.11 -10.38
C ILE A 56 -10.94 5.23 -10.14
N SER A 57 -11.63 4.86 -11.22
CA SER A 57 -12.89 4.10 -11.12
C SER A 57 -12.66 2.60 -10.96
N GLY A 58 -11.52 2.09 -11.43
CA GLY A 58 -11.09 0.71 -11.24
C GLY A 58 -10.18 0.54 -10.02
N HIS A 59 -9.01 -0.05 -10.26
CA HIS A 59 -8.03 -0.41 -9.24
C HIS A 59 -6.72 0.34 -9.46
N ILE A 60 -5.89 0.40 -8.42
CA ILE A 60 -4.48 0.81 -8.55
C ILE A 60 -3.61 -0.39 -8.20
N PHE A 61 -2.85 -0.85 -9.18
CA PHE A 61 -1.97 -2.01 -9.06
C PHE A 61 -0.52 -1.58 -8.89
N MET A 62 0.08 -1.87 -7.74
CA MET A 62 1.48 -1.53 -7.39
C MET A 62 2.29 -2.75 -6.94
N GLN A 63 1.80 -3.97 -7.20
CA GLN A 63 2.45 -5.17 -6.70
C GLN A 63 3.89 -5.26 -7.19
N GLY A 64 4.82 -5.49 -6.26
CA GLY A 64 6.23 -5.66 -6.55
C GLY A 64 6.97 -4.40 -7.01
N ALA A 65 6.33 -3.24 -6.99
CA ALA A 65 6.95 -1.98 -7.42
C ALA A 65 7.81 -1.35 -6.30
N SER A 66 8.81 -0.56 -6.69
CA SER A 66 9.67 0.19 -5.76
C SER A 66 9.40 1.69 -5.85
N PHE A 67 9.08 2.31 -4.72
CA PHE A 67 8.92 3.76 -4.57
C PHE A 67 10.07 4.31 -3.73
N GLY A 68 11.06 4.92 -4.40
CA GLY A 68 12.28 5.45 -3.78
C GLY A 68 12.07 6.76 -3.01
N GLY A 69 10.96 7.46 -3.26
CA GLY A 69 10.50 8.66 -2.57
C GLY A 69 9.05 8.53 -2.09
N GLU A 70 8.43 9.67 -1.81
CA GLU A 70 7.05 9.71 -1.31
C GLU A 70 6.03 9.26 -2.38
N LEU A 71 5.09 8.43 -1.95
CA LEU A 71 3.84 8.17 -2.66
C LEU A 71 2.72 8.96 -1.97
N SER A 72 2.32 10.06 -2.59
CA SER A 72 1.25 10.93 -2.10
C SER A 72 -0.05 10.56 -2.81
N ALA A 73 -1.09 10.18 -2.07
CA ALA A 73 -2.44 9.93 -2.55
C ALA A 73 -3.46 10.51 -1.56
N ASP A 74 -3.18 11.72 -1.10
CA ASP A 74 -4.05 12.52 -0.25
C ASP A 74 -5.38 12.77 -0.97
N SER A 75 -6.49 12.55 -0.27
CA SER A 75 -7.84 12.75 -0.80
C SER A 75 -8.17 11.94 -2.08
N LEU A 76 -7.41 10.87 -2.37
CA LEU A 76 -7.66 9.95 -3.49
C LEU A 76 -9.07 9.36 -3.41
N GLN A 77 -9.78 9.35 -4.54
CA GLN A 77 -11.04 8.62 -4.72
C GLN A 77 -10.77 7.38 -5.57
N LEU A 78 -10.80 6.20 -4.95
CA LEU A 78 -10.57 4.93 -5.61
C LEU A 78 -11.75 3.99 -5.35
N SER A 79 -12.53 3.69 -6.39
CA SER A 79 -13.74 2.88 -6.21
C SER A 79 -13.39 1.41 -5.93
N GLY A 80 -12.34 0.89 -6.57
CA GLY A 80 -11.85 -0.48 -6.38
C GLY A 80 -10.75 -0.57 -5.32
N SER A 81 -9.75 -1.40 -5.61
CA SER A 81 -8.70 -1.75 -4.65
C SER A 81 -7.36 -1.04 -4.91
N LEU A 82 -6.67 -0.70 -3.82
CA LEU A 82 -5.27 -0.32 -3.82
C LEU A 82 -4.41 -1.54 -3.47
N GLU A 83 -3.68 -2.04 -4.47
CA GLU A 83 -2.94 -3.30 -4.38
C GLU A 83 -1.44 -3.05 -4.28
N MET A 84 -0.91 -3.05 -3.06
CA MET A 84 0.52 -2.88 -2.74
C MET A 84 1.17 -4.19 -2.28
N ARG A 85 0.53 -5.34 -2.50
CA ARG A 85 1.00 -6.65 -2.01
C ARG A 85 2.34 -7.05 -2.63
N SER A 86 3.17 -7.72 -1.85
CA SER A 86 4.35 -8.43 -2.35
C SER A 86 3.97 -9.84 -2.81
N ASP A 87 4.79 -10.41 -3.70
CA ASP A 87 4.83 -11.84 -4.00
C ASP A 87 6.23 -12.43 -3.76
N SER A 88 6.43 -13.72 -4.05
CA SER A 88 7.70 -14.41 -3.80
C SER A 88 8.87 -13.93 -4.67
N ARG A 89 8.59 -13.25 -5.79
CA ARG A 89 9.58 -12.74 -6.75
C ARG A 89 9.78 -11.24 -6.62
N HIS A 90 8.72 -10.51 -6.29
CA HIS A 90 8.73 -9.05 -6.24
C HIS A 90 8.20 -8.54 -4.90
N ILE A 91 9.09 -7.90 -4.15
CA ILE A 91 8.75 -7.20 -2.92
C ILE A 91 8.37 -5.77 -3.25
N THR A 92 7.15 -5.36 -2.86
CA THR A 92 6.75 -3.96 -2.90
C THR A 92 7.51 -3.20 -1.81
N SER A 93 8.25 -2.17 -2.20
CA SER A 93 9.04 -1.34 -1.28
C SER A 93 8.60 0.11 -1.38
N LEU A 94 8.23 0.71 -0.25
CA LEU A 94 7.73 2.09 -0.19
C LEU A 94 8.52 2.90 0.83
N LYS A 95 8.69 4.19 0.58
CA LYS A 95 9.12 5.16 1.61
C LYS A 95 7.90 5.68 2.35
N ASN A 96 7.68 6.99 2.36
CA ASN A 96 6.51 7.61 2.95
C ASN A 96 5.31 7.38 2.04
N VAL A 97 4.17 7.04 2.64
CA VAL A 97 2.90 6.87 1.94
C VAL A 97 1.84 7.74 2.62
N ILE A 98 1.17 8.58 1.84
CA ILE A 98 0.13 9.50 2.33
C ILE A 98 -1.20 9.07 1.73
N LEU A 99 -2.15 8.68 2.58
CA LEU A 99 -3.52 8.29 2.24
C LEU A 99 -4.56 9.11 3.03
N ARG A 100 -4.18 10.30 3.49
CA ARG A 100 -5.03 11.14 4.36
C ARG A 100 -6.33 11.50 3.65
N GLY A 101 -7.46 11.31 4.32
CA GLY A 101 -8.79 11.60 3.77
C GLY A 101 -9.15 10.84 2.48
N ALA A 102 -8.33 9.87 2.04
CA ALA A 102 -8.63 9.08 0.85
C ALA A 102 -9.87 8.20 1.09
N LYS A 103 -10.61 7.92 0.02
CA LYS A 103 -11.71 6.96 0.03
C LYS A 103 -11.38 5.84 -0.94
N ILE A 104 -11.24 4.64 -0.41
CA ILE A 104 -10.74 3.47 -1.15
C ILE A 104 -11.68 2.30 -0.90
N GLY A 105 -12.04 1.54 -1.94
CA GLY A 105 -12.87 0.34 -1.79
C GLY A 105 -12.22 -0.69 -0.87
N GLU A 106 -11.05 -1.21 -1.25
CA GLU A 106 -10.27 -2.14 -0.44
C GLU A 106 -8.78 -1.84 -0.53
N ILE A 107 -8.01 -2.23 0.49
CA ILE A 107 -6.56 -2.01 0.50
C ILE A 107 -5.83 -3.30 0.86
N PHE A 108 -4.86 -3.66 0.03
CA PHE A 108 -4.04 -4.83 0.23
C PHE A 108 -2.56 -4.46 0.27
N MET A 109 -1.96 -4.52 1.45
CA MET A 109 -0.54 -4.24 1.70
C MET A 109 0.24 -5.49 2.13
N SER A 110 -0.33 -6.68 1.92
CA SER A 110 0.26 -7.91 2.49
C SER A 110 1.68 -8.16 2.00
N GLY A 111 2.62 -8.37 2.92
CA GLY A 111 4.03 -8.62 2.65
C GLY A 111 4.84 -7.41 2.16
N ALA A 112 4.26 -6.22 2.09
CA ALA A 112 4.96 -5.01 1.63
C ALA A 112 5.92 -4.45 2.70
N SER A 113 6.99 -3.80 2.26
CA SER A 113 7.98 -3.15 3.14
C SER A 113 7.87 -1.63 3.07
N PHE A 114 7.53 -0.99 4.18
CA PHE A 114 7.44 0.45 4.37
C PHE A 114 8.63 0.93 5.18
N HIS A 115 9.51 1.69 4.53
CA HIS A 115 10.71 2.26 5.12
C HIS A 115 10.49 3.68 5.67
N GLY A 116 9.34 4.28 5.37
CA GLY A 116 8.88 5.57 5.87
C GLY A 116 7.58 5.43 6.65
N THR A 117 6.92 6.56 6.92
CA THR A 117 5.63 6.58 7.61
C THR A 117 4.48 6.20 6.67
N LEU A 118 3.41 5.64 7.26
CA LEU A 118 2.11 5.55 6.62
C LEU A 118 1.18 6.57 7.29
N ALA A 119 0.91 7.68 6.61
CA ALA A 119 -0.02 8.71 7.08
C ALA A 119 -1.40 8.48 6.46
N ALA A 120 -2.29 7.85 7.22
CA ALA A 120 -3.63 7.42 6.83
C ALA A 120 -4.72 8.02 7.75
N ASN A 121 -4.45 9.19 8.31
CA ASN A 121 -5.43 9.90 9.14
C ASN A 121 -6.69 10.24 8.33
N ALA A 122 -7.86 9.97 8.91
CA ALA A 122 -9.18 10.08 8.28
C ALA A 122 -9.37 9.26 6.98
N LEU A 123 -8.54 8.24 6.74
CA LEU A 123 -8.72 7.28 5.64
C LEU A 123 -10.09 6.58 5.76
N GLN A 124 -10.80 6.45 4.63
CA GLN A 124 -12.04 5.68 4.54
C GLN A 124 -11.83 4.47 3.63
N VAL A 125 -11.87 3.28 4.22
CA VAL A 125 -11.85 2.01 3.48
C VAL A 125 -13.25 1.43 3.48
N GLY A 126 -13.86 1.26 2.31
CA GLY A 126 -15.23 0.74 2.20
C GLY A 126 -15.36 -0.71 2.64
N GLY A 127 -14.33 -1.52 2.36
CA GLY A 127 -14.21 -2.92 2.72
C GLY A 127 -13.02 -3.17 3.63
N ASN A 128 -12.20 -4.15 3.26
CA ASN A 128 -11.13 -4.65 4.13
C ASN A 128 -9.81 -3.89 3.96
N LEU A 129 -9.04 -3.86 5.03
CA LEU A 129 -7.66 -3.39 5.07
C LEU A 129 -6.74 -4.52 5.51
N PHE A 130 -5.99 -5.07 4.55
CA PHE A 130 -5.12 -6.24 4.77
C PHE A 130 -3.65 -5.85 4.80
N MET A 131 -3.05 -5.86 5.99
CA MET A 131 -1.63 -5.55 6.24
C MET A 131 -0.83 -6.80 6.67
N ARG A 132 -1.33 -8.01 6.37
CA ARG A 132 -0.67 -9.26 6.78
C ARG A 132 0.79 -9.33 6.35
N ASP A 133 1.67 -9.79 7.23
CA ASP A 133 3.11 -9.94 6.94
C ASP A 133 3.82 -8.66 6.45
N ALA A 134 3.17 -7.50 6.51
CA ALA A 134 3.77 -6.23 6.11
C ALA A 134 4.76 -5.75 7.16
N GLN A 135 5.78 -5.02 6.73
CA GLN A 135 6.82 -4.49 7.59
C GLN A 135 6.76 -2.96 7.59
N PHE A 136 6.52 -2.38 8.76
CA PHE A 136 6.51 -0.94 8.97
C PHE A 136 7.57 -0.57 10.00
N VAL A 137 8.64 0.08 9.54
CA VAL A 137 9.77 0.47 10.40
C VAL A 137 9.62 1.87 11.02
N ARG A 138 8.50 2.54 10.73
CA ARG A 138 8.11 3.84 11.26
C ARG A 138 6.62 3.83 11.61
N MET A 139 6.13 4.95 12.12
CA MET A 139 4.75 5.17 12.53
C MET A 139 3.75 4.92 11.40
N ILE A 140 2.65 4.28 11.78
CA ILE A 140 1.39 4.21 11.04
C ILE A 140 0.38 5.07 11.79
N ASP A 141 -0.01 6.19 11.20
CA ASP A 141 -1.05 7.07 11.73
C ASP A 141 -2.36 6.77 11.00
N MET A 142 -3.29 6.14 11.71
CA MET A 142 -4.65 5.85 11.25
C MET A 142 -5.69 6.56 12.12
N THR A 143 -5.32 7.69 12.71
CA THR A 143 -6.24 8.48 13.55
C THR A 143 -7.49 8.86 12.75
N PHE A 144 -8.66 8.72 13.37
CA PHE A 144 -9.97 8.96 12.73
C PHE A 144 -10.28 8.12 11.48
N ALA A 145 -9.50 7.08 11.18
CA ALA A 145 -9.77 6.23 10.02
C ALA A 145 -11.08 5.44 10.20
N HIS A 146 -11.74 5.12 9.09
CA HIS A 146 -12.90 4.24 9.04
C HIS A 146 -12.61 3.07 8.13
N VAL A 147 -12.77 1.84 8.64
CA VAL A 147 -12.69 0.60 7.88
C VAL A 147 -14.03 -0.11 7.96
N GLY A 148 -14.74 -0.18 6.83
CA GLY A 148 -16.07 -0.78 6.73
C GLY A 148 -16.06 -2.31 6.85
N GLY A 149 -14.91 -2.94 6.62
CA GLY A 149 -14.68 -4.38 6.80
C GLY A 149 -13.68 -4.67 7.92
N ASN A 150 -12.83 -5.67 7.67
CA ASN A 150 -11.84 -6.13 8.65
C ASN A 150 -10.53 -5.36 8.54
N LEU A 151 -9.85 -5.19 9.67
CA LEU A 151 -8.44 -4.82 9.76
C LEU A 151 -7.63 -6.07 10.09
N ASP A 152 -6.72 -6.48 9.21
CA ASP A 152 -5.92 -7.71 9.39
C ASP A 152 -4.43 -7.41 9.39
N LEU A 153 -3.84 -7.46 10.59
CA LEU A 153 -2.44 -7.20 10.89
C LEU A 153 -1.66 -8.48 11.21
N ARG A 154 -2.21 -9.67 10.93
CA ARG A 154 -1.54 -10.94 11.26
C ARG A 154 -0.18 -11.07 10.56
N GLY A 155 0.85 -11.38 11.32
CA GLY A 155 2.24 -11.47 10.87
C GLY A 155 2.92 -10.13 10.60
N ALA A 156 2.22 -9.00 10.74
CA ALA A 156 2.80 -7.70 10.47
C ALA A 156 3.84 -7.32 11.54
N THR A 157 4.91 -6.64 11.13
CA THR A 157 5.88 -6.01 12.02
C THR A 157 5.60 -4.52 12.05
N LEU A 158 5.23 -3.99 13.22
CA LEU A 158 4.82 -2.59 13.39
C LEU A 158 5.78 -1.91 14.37
N SER A 159 6.41 -0.81 13.96
CA SER A 159 7.16 0.03 14.88
C SER A 159 6.22 0.78 15.83
N GLU A 160 5.16 1.36 15.29
CA GLU A 160 4.15 2.13 16.01
C GLU A 160 2.87 2.19 15.17
N LEU A 161 1.72 2.09 15.83
CA LEU A 161 0.40 2.15 15.20
C LEU A 161 -0.53 2.99 16.08
N ASP A 162 -0.95 4.14 15.55
CA ASP A 162 -1.97 4.99 16.18
C ASP A 162 -3.32 4.77 15.51
N LEU A 163 -4.30 4.34 16.31
CA LEU A 163 -5.69 4.10 15.91
C LEU A 163 -6.66 5.00 16.69
N ALA A 164 -6.19 6.10 17.28
CA ALA A 164 -7.05 6.98 18.07
C ALA A 164 -8.25 7.46 17.23
N CYS A 165 -9.45 7.26 17.78
CA CYS A 165 -10.72 7.56 17.13
C CYS A 165 -10.98 6.80 15.80
N ALA A 166 -10.19 5.78 15.46
CA ALA A 166 -10.48 4.92 14.33
C ALA A 166 -11.69 4.03 14.61
N SER A 167 -12.44 3.68 13.57
CA SER A 167 -13.57 2.76 13.62
C SER A 167 -13.36 1.61 12.63
N ILE A 168 -13.54 0.38 13.12
CA ILE A 168 -13.46 -0.85 12.33
C ILE A 168 -14.80 -1.55 12.51
N ALA A 169 -15.55 -1.71 11.43
CA ALA A 169 -16.87 -2.31 11.48
C ALA A 169 -16.82 -3.85 11.56
N GLY A 170 -15.79 -4.47 10.99
CA GLY A 170 -15.52 -5.90 11.11
C GLY A 170 -14.54 -6.25 12.22
N ASP A 171 -13.85 -7.38 12.07
CA ASP A 171 -12.83 -7.82 13.03
C ASP A 171 -11.54 -7.02 12.89
N SER A 172 -10.89 -6.74 14.03
CA SER A 172 -9.47 -6.39 14.07
C SER A 172 -8.66 -7.63 14.47
N ARG A 173 -7.86 -8.14 13.53
CA ARG A 173 -7.06 -9.36 13.71
C ARG A 173 -5.60 -9.00 13.87
N VAL A 174 -5.06 -9.27 15.04
CA VAL A 174 -3.64 -9.10 15.37
C VAL A 174 -3.06 -10.45 15.77
N GLY A 175 -1.84 -10.74 15.33
CA GLY A 175 -1.10 -11.93 15.73
C GLY A 175 0.32 -11.83 15.21
N GLY A 176 1.32 -11.96 16.08
CA GLY A 176 2.73 -11.86 15.69
C GLY A 176 3.16 -13.03 14.81
N ARG A 177 4.30 -12.86 14.11
CA ARG A 177 5.07 -14.04 13.67
C ARG A 177 5.57 -14.71 14.95
N ASN A 178 5.06 -15.90 15.24
CA ASN A 178 5.70 -16.77 16.21
C ASN A 178 6.92 -17.34 15.51
N ASP A 179 8.09 -16.76 15.77
CA ASP A 179 9.38 -17.33 15.37
C ASP A 179 9.62 -18.59 16.23
N LEU A 180 8.84 -19.64 16.01
CA LEU A 180 9.13 -20.98 16.53
C LEU A 180 10.27 -21.56 15.70
N ASN A 181 11.49 -21.10 15.96
CA ASN A 181 12.67 -21.87 15.62
C ASN A 181 12.81 -22.95 16.72
N PRO A 182 12.63 -24.25 16.44
CA PRO A 182 12.99 -25.26 17.43
C PRO A 182 14.50 -25.15 17.70
N PRO A 183 14.96 -25.29 18.97
CA PRO A 183 16.38 -25.25 19.27
C PRO A 183 17.09 -26.33 18.44
N SER A 184 18.20 -25.93 17.81
CA SER A 184 19.07 -26.84 17.07
C SER A 184 19.45 -28.02 17.96
N GLY A 185 18.83 -29.16 17.69
CA GLY A 185 19.16 -30.43 18.32
C GLY A 185 20.62 -30.76 18.00
N ARG A 186 21.47 -30.70 19.02
CA ARG A 186 22.79 -31.34 19.00
C ARG A 186 22.58 -32.84 18.72
N SER A 187 23.18 -33.37 17.67
CA SER A 187 23.41 -34.81 17.56
C SER A 187 24.51 -35.22 18.55
N PRO A 188 24.32 -36.25 19.37
CA PRO A 188 25.41 -36.81 20.17
C PRO A 188 26.35 -37.63 19.27
N ALA A 189 27.63 -37.57 19.61
CA ALA A 189 28.68 -38.37 19.01
C ALA A 189 28.43 -39.86 19.24
N HIS A 190 28.60 -40.65 18.18
CA HIS A 190 29.04 -42.04 18.22
C HIS A 190 30.03 -42.27 17.08
#